data_AF-A0A934LSR8-F1
#
_entry.id   AF-A0A934LSR8-F1
#
_cell.length_a   1.000
_cell.length_b   1.000
_cell.length_c   1.000
_cell.angle_alpha   90.00
_cell.angle_beta   90.00
_cell.angle_gamma   90.00
#
_symmetry.space_group_name_H-M   'P 1'
#
loop_
_entity.id
_entity.type
_entity.pdbx_description
1 polymer ?
#
loop_
_entity_poly.entity_id
_entity_poly.type
_entity_poly.pdbx_seq_one_letter_code
_entity_poly.pdbx_strand_id
1 'polypeptide(L)'
;MAWLWLTKTVNDQATRLQYLDRALQINPQNEQARLVKEKLLGGPAAAAESSAATAPLARQPSKNPAAAIPELPGRQATKKAAAGPATLLARQPSKKPAAPASTLPVIQPLGPKTIDVPVTKDEKDRIAQLMDKAEIYMESGEAEQAISEWVEVLKIRVDHELALRNAAGHLCRLNYWDDARELINRAIEAQTKVPTIYLTALDLAERQNDYEGADALREQIATLPGLDEQLFVVVADSYLKRYQNDRAVGFLQRVLEVDPTRQKVLIKLGDLLQEMERKDEALKYYDQAVRIGARSKAGKEADKKLAAYVPVLTDRERGNMWLAVREAAAFIVFYFLLAWQDAGLNLLNLGFARWGGVLLSWIGGYLLVTATSSPQQQPLAARLGGTVPPAKPEGEQPKLLMGRAMDDPTELPIIGEELRWMLGLIGAVILAVALMLVFHTALDRLMNDPLPYLTP
;
A
#
# COMPACT_ATOMS: atom_id res chain seq x y z
N MET A 1 -12.80 -43.68 -5.46
CA MET A 1 -14.21 -43.35 -5.16
C MET A 1 -14.74 -42.15 -5.96
N ALA A 2 -14.01 -41.05 -6.12
CA ALA A 2 -14.48 -39.85 -6.85
C ALA A 2 -14.86 -40.10 -8.34
N TRP A 3 -14.01 -40.79 -9.09
CA TRP A 3 -14.29 -41.14 -10.50
C TRP A 3 -15.50 -42.07 -10.68
N LEU A 4 -15.79 -42.90 -9.69
CA LEU A 4 -16.96 -43.80 -9.64
C LEU A 4 -18.27 -43.04 -9.40
N TRP A 5 -18.20 -41.87 -8.78
CA TRP A 5 -19.36 -41.00 -8.57
C TRP A 5 -19.60 -40.10 -9.79
N LEU A 6 -18.55 -39.61 -10.45
CA LEU A 6 -18.62 -38.82 -11.69
C LEU A 6 -19.28 -39.56 -12.86
N THR A 7 -19.22 -40.89 -12.87
CA THR A 7 -19.97 -41.68 -13.86
C THR A 7 -21.48 -41.60 -13.68
N LYS A 8 -21.97 -41.12 -12.54
CA LYS A 8 -23.39 -40.94 -12.25
C LYS A 8 -23.89 -39.54 -12.56
N THR A 9 -22.99 -38.56 -12.75
CA THR A 9 -23.35 -37.16 -12.98
C THR A 9 -23.23 -36.73 -14.44
N VAL A 10 -22.54 -37.50 -15.28
CA VAL A 10 -22.34 -37.20 -16.69
C VAL A 10 -23.15 -38.15 -17.57
N ASN A 11 -23.92 -37.59 -18.50
CA ASN A 11 -24.76 -38.37 -19.43
C ASN A 11 -24.00 -38.87 -20.67
N ASP A 12 -22.86 -38.28 -21.01
CA ASP A 12 -22.03 -38.72 -22.12
C ASP A 12 -21.27 -40.03 -21.79
N GLN A 13 -21.41 -41.05 -22.64
CA GLN A 13 -20.83 -42.39 -22.40
C GLN A 13 -19.30 -42.39 -22.54
N ALA A 14 -18.73 -41.62 -23.46
CA ALA A 14 -17.28 -41.56 -23.68
C ALA A 14 -16.57 -40.96 -22.47
N THR A 15 -17.10 -39.87 -21.92
CA THR A 15 -16.57 -39.21 -20.72
C THR A 15 -16.68 -40.11 -19.49
N ARG A 16 -17.77 -40.88 -19.36
CA ARG A 16 -17.93 -41.88 -18.28
C ARG A 16 -16.89 -43.00 -18.33
N LEU A 17 -16.56 -43.49 -19.52
CA LEU A 17 -15.52 -44.50 -19.70
C LEU A 17 -14.14 -43.95 -19.35
N GLN A 18 -13.83 -42.71 -19.75
CA GLN A 18 -12.57 -42.04 -19.38
C GLN A 18 -12.39 -41.92 -17.86
N TYR A 19 -13.48 -41.64 -17.13
CA TYR A 19 -13.43 -41.61 -15.66
C TYR A 19 -13.21 -42.99 -15.05
N LEU A 20 -13.85 -44.03 -15.58
CA LEU A 20 -13.65 -45.41 -15.11
C LEU A 20 -12.24 -45.93 -15.42
N ASP A 21 -11.69 -45.56 -16.57
CA ASP A 21 -10.31 -45.88 -16.95
C ASP A 21 -9.32 -45.23 -15.99
N ARG A 22 -9.52 -43.95 -15.68
CA ARG A 22 -8.72 -43.26 -14.65
C ARG A 22 -8.88 -43.90 -13.27
N ALA A 23 -10.09 -44.33 -12.91
CA ALA A 23 -10.34 -45.00 -11.63
C ALA A 23 -9.58 -46.33 -11.49
N LEU A 24 -9.58 -47.14 -12.55
CA LEU A 24 -8.91 -48.44 -12.60
C LEU A 24 -7.40 -48.32 -12.80
N GLN A 25 -6.93 -47.26 -13.43
CA GLN A 25 -5.50 -46.97 -13.56
C GLN A 25 -4.88 -46.58 -12.21
N ILE A 26 -5.63 -45.86 -11.37
CA ILE A 26 -5.23 -45.46 -10.01
C ILE A 26 -5.35 -46.63 -9.03
N ASN A 27 -6.42 -47.42 -9.11
CA ASN A 27 -6.60 -48.62 -8.30
C ASN A 27 -7.10 -49.78 -9.17
N PRO A 28 -6.19 -50.60 -9.72
CA PRO A 28 -6.53 -51.73 -10.60
C PRO A 28 -7.41 -52.80 -9.95
N GLN A 29 -7.41 -52.88 -8.62
CA GLN A 29 -8.21 -53.83 -7.85
C GLN A 29 -9.60 -53.30 -7.45
N ASN A 30 -9.99 -52.11 -7.94
CA ASN A 30 -11.30 -51.54 -7.63
C ASN A 30 -12.43 -52.29 -8.38
N GLU A 31 -13.02 -53.29 -7.72
CA GLU A 31 -14.08 -54.13 -8.28
C GLU A 31 -15.30 -53.33 -8.74
N GLN A 32 -15.69 -52.28 -8.01
CA GLN A 32 -16.84 -51.45 -8.37
C GLN A 32 -16.61 -50.70 -9.68
N ALA A 33 -15.40 -50.18 -9.91
CA ALA A 33 -15.08 -49.48 -11.16
C ALA A 33 -15.02 -50.47 -12.34
N ARG A 34 -14.55 -51.70 -12.12
CA ARG A 34 -14.56 -52.78 -13.12
C ARG A 34 -15.97 -53.17 -13.53
N LEU A 35 -16.84 -53.44 -12.56
CA LEU A 35 -18.22 -53.85 -12.80
C LEU A 35 -19.02 -52.76 -13.54
N VAL A 36 -18.84 -51.49 -13.16
CA VAL A 36 -19.52 -50.37 -13.84
C VAL A 36 -18.99 -50.19 -15.27
N LYS A 37 -17.68 -50.34 -15.49
CA LYS A 37 -17.08 -50.29 -16.83
C LYS A 37 -17.52 -51.45 -17.72
N GLU A 38 -17.58 -52.66 -17.17
CA GLU A 38 -18.03 -53.86 -17.88
C GLU A 38 -19.50 -53.77 -18.28
N LYS A 39 -20.35 -53.23 -17.40
CA LYS A 39 -21.77 -52.97 -17.68
C LYS A 39 -21.96 -51.91 -18.78
N LEU A 40 -21.10 -50.90 -18.83
CA LEU A 40 -21.11 -49.85 -19.86
C LEU A 40 -20.59 -50.33 -21.23
N LEU A 41 -19.74 -51.36 -21.27
CA LEU A 41 -19.17 -51.95 -22.48
C LEU A 41 -19.97 -53.15 -23.02
N GLY A 42 -21.04 -53.56 -22.35
CA GLY A 42 -21.95 -54.62 -22.83
C GLY A 42 -21.53 -56.05 -22.49
N GLY A 43 -20.68 -56.26 -21.48
CA GLY A 43 -20.29 -57.58 -20.97
C GLY A 43 -18.85 -58.02 -21.27
N PRO A 44 -18.43 -59.18 -20.75
CA PRO A 44 -17.01 -59.56 -20.61
C PRO A 44 -16.26 -59.76 -21.94
N ALA A 45 -16.96 -60.07 -23.03
CA ALA A 45 -16.36 -60.35 -24.34
C ALA A 45 -15.77 -59.08 -25.01
N ALA A 46 -16.42 -57.92 -24.86
CA ALA A 46 -15.96 -56.66 -25.46
C ALA A 46 -14.81 -56.00 -24.68
N ALA A 47 -14.68 -56.30 -23.37
CA ALA A 47 -13.62 -55.78 -22.53
C ALA A 47 -12.25 -56.44 -22.78
N ALA A 48 -12.25 -57.69 -23.26
CA ALA A 48 -11.03 -58.45 -23.56
C ALA A 48 -10.32 -57.96 -24.84
N GLU A 49 -11.07 -57.54 -25.86
CA GLU A 49 -10.51 -57.02 -27.12
C GLU A 49 -9.76 -55.69 -26.93
N SER A 50 -10.18 -54.86 -25.96
CA SER A 50 -9.48 -53.61 -25.61
C SER A 50 -8.19 -53.83 -24.80
N SER A 51 -8.04 -54.97 -24.12
CA SER A 51 -6.89 -55.27 -23.24
C SER A 51 -5.70 -55.85 -24.02
N ALA A 52 -5.96 -56.54 -25.14
CA ALA A 52 -4.95 -57.21 -25.95
C ALA A 52 -4.04 -56.24 -26.77
N ALA A 53 -4.42 -54.96 -26.88
CA ALA A 53 -3.67 -53.98 -27.68
C ALA A 53 -2.45 -53.37 -26.97
N THR A 54 -2.17 -53.74 -25.71
CA THR A 54 -1.09 -53.14 -24.91
C THR A 54 -0.23 -54.21 -24.23
N ALA A 55 0.73 -54.77 -24.98
CA ALA A 55 1.87 -55.52 -24.45
C ALA A 55 3.19 -54.97 -25.07
N PRO A 56 4.33 -54.96 -24.35
CA PRO A 56 5.43 -54.06 -24.64
C PRO A 56 6.44 -54.63 -25.65
N LEU A 57 6.79 -53.86 -26.68
CA LEU A 57 7.91 -54.18 -27.58
C LEU A 57 9.24 -53.66 -26.99
N ALA A 58 10.20 -54.58 -26.96
CA ALA A 58 11.53 -54.46 -26.37
C ALA A 58 12.46 -53.45 -27.06
N ARG A 59 13.46 -52.97 -26.30
CA ARG A 59 14.56 -52.09 -26.73
C ARG A 59 15.54 -52.82 -27.66
N GLN A 60 16.04 -52.13 -28.69
CA GLN A 60 17.41 -52.28 -29.20
C GLN A 60 18.00 -50.91 -29.65
N PRO A 61 19.34 -50.72 -29.67
CA PRO A 61 19.98 -49.42 -29.64
C PRO A 61 20.72 -49.00 -30.93
N SER A 62 21.16 -47.73 -30.93
CA SER A 62 22.26 -47.11 -31.71
C SER A 62 21.93 -46.54 -33.11
N LYS A 63 22.15 -45.24 -33.33
CA LYS A 63 23.41 -44.61 -33.80
C LYS A 63 23.18 -43.12 -34.09
N ASN A 64 24.08 -42.29 -33.56
CA ASN A 64 24.37 -40.93 -34.06
C ASN A 64 25.08 -41.04 -35.42
N PRO A 65 24.99 -40.04 -36.32
CA PRO A 65 25.98 -38.95 -36.26
C PRO A 65 25.49 -37.54 -36.71
N ALA A 66 26.04 -36.56 -36.00
CA ALA A 66 26.67 -35.29 -36.43
C ALA A 66 26.26 -34.52 -37.71
N ALA A 67 26.11 -33.20 -37.49
CA ALA A 67 26.63 -32.05 -38.25
C ALA A 67 25.98 -31.66 -39.59
N ALA A 68 25.41 -30.44 -39.65
CA ALA A 68 25.89 -29.31 -40.47
C ALA A 68 24.88 -28.14 -40.48
N ILE A 69 25.38 -26.93 -40.21
CA ILE A 69 24.74 -25.63 -40.50
C ILE A 69 25.24 -25.21 -41.90
N PRO A 70 24.42 -24.54 -42.75
CA PRO A 70 24.70 -23.12 -42.99
C PRO A 70 23.45 -22.23 -43.23
N GLU A 71 23.55 -21.03 -42.65
CA GLU A 71 23.31 -19.67 -43.20
C GLU A 71 22.04 -19.28 -44.00
N LEU A 72 21.44 -18.18 -43.51
CA LEU A 72 20.51 -17.26 -44.17
C LEU A 72 21.16 -16.49 -45.34
N PRO A 73 20.35 -15.90 -46.24
CA PRO A 73 20.27 -14.43 -46.19
C PRO A 73 18.89 -13.82 -46.56
N GLY A 74 18.64 -12.61 -46.02
CA GLY A 74 18.26 -11.48 -46.88
C GLY A 74 16.79 -11.04 -46.99
N ARG A 75 16.37 -10.19 -46.04
CA ARG A 75 15.72 -8.86 -46.21
C ARG A 75 14.59 -8.61 -47.25
N GLN A 76 13.52 -8.02 -46.70
CA GLN A 76 12.81 -6.77 -47.08
C GLN A 76 11.37 -6.81 -47.65
N ALA A 77 10.48 -6.20 -46.85
CA ALA A 77 9.44 -5.20 -47.16
C ALA A 77 8.21 -5.57 -48.02
N THR A 78 7.01 -5.35 -47.47
CA THR A 78 6.07 -4.27 -47.86
C THR A 78 4.80 -4.25 -47.02
N LYS A 79 4.21 -3.06 -46.87
CA LYS A 79 2.94 -2.73 -46.21
C LYS A 79 1.73 -3.05 -47.11
N LYS A 80 0.57 -3.31 -46.49
CA LYS A 80 -0.73 -2.58 -46.62
C LYS A 80 -1.99 -3.49 -46.78
N ALA A 81 -2.89 -3.37 -45.78
CA ALA A 81 -4.37 -3.48 -45.73
C ALA A 81 -5.19 -4.31 -46.73
N ALA A 82 -6.12 -5.15 -46.23
CA ALA A 82 -7.59 -4.92 -46.29
C ALA A 82 -8.44 -6.16 -45.87
N ALA A 83 -9.46 -5.89 -45.05
CA ALA A 83 -10.82 -6.45 -44.91
C ALA A 83 -11.22 -7.88 -45.38
N GLY A 84 -11.99 -8.57 -44.51
CA GLY A 84 -13.16 -9.38 -44.91
C GLY A 84 -13.07 -10.91 -44.72
N PRO A 85 -14.21 -11.62 -44.53
CA PRO A 85 -14.34 -12.60 -43.45
C PRO A 85 -14.43 -14.08 -43.87
N ALA A 86 -14.37 -14.94 -42.83
CA ALA A 86 -15.01 -16.26 -42.69
C ALA A 86 -14.16 -17.55 -42.83
N THR A 87 -14.39 -18.43 -41.83
CA THR A 87 -14.45 -19.91 -41.87
C THR A 87 -13.17 -20.76 -41.73
N LEU A 88 -13.10 -21.42 -40.56
CA LEU A 88 -12.75 -22.83 -40.28
C LEU A 88 -11.80 -23.59 -41.23
N LEU A 89 -10.64 -24.02 -40.72
CA LEU A 89 -10.23 -25.45 -40.66
C LEU A 89 -8.85 -25.65 -40.00
N ALA A 90 -8.86 -26.51 -38.97
CA ALA A 90 -7.85 -27.50 -38.58
C ALA A 90 -6.34 -27.18 -38.63
N ARG A 91 -5.69 -27.26 -37.46
CA ARG A 91 -4.34 -27.83 -37.35
C ARG A 91 -4.17 -28.62 -36.05
N GLN A 92 -3.90 -29.92 -36.20
CA GLN A 92 -3.49 -30.81 -35.11
C GLN A 92 -2.06 -30.45 -34.62
N PRO A 93 -1.72 -30.69 -33.34
CA PRO A 93 -0.41 -30.41 -32.77
C PRO A 93 0.59 -31.56 -33.00
N SER A 94 1.84 -31.20 -33.26
CA SER A 94 2.99 -32.10 -33.38
C SER A 94 3.49 -32.59 -32.01
N LYS A 95 3.97 -33.85 -32.00
CA LYS A 95 4.33 -34.73 -30.87
C LYS A 95 5.43 -34.21 -29.90
N LYS A 96 5.22 -34.54 -28.61
CA LYS A 96 6.13 -34.52 -27.44
C LYS A 96 7.17 -35.67 -27.46
N PRO A 97 8.20 -35.62 -26.59
CA PRO A 97 8.41 -36.73 -25.64
C PRO A 97 8.46 -36.29 -24.17
N ALA A 98 8.30 -37.25 -23.26
CA ALA A 98 7.67 -37.14 -21.94
C ALA A 98 8.61 -37.38 -20.73
N ALA A 99 8.23 -36.86 -19.55
CA ALA A 99 8.26 -37.50 -18.21
C ALA A 99 7.58 -36.59 -17.16
N PRO A 100 7.17 -37.11 -15.98
CA PRO A 100 5.94 -37.86 -15.69
C PRO A 100 4.77 -36.93 -15.28
N ALA A 101 3.55 -37.24 -15.74
CA ALA A 101 2.33 -36.57 -15.28
C ALA A 101 1.83 -37.26 -14.01
N SER A 102 2.09 -36.63 -12.87
CA SER A 102 1.43 -36.92 -11.61
C SER A 102 -0.08 -36.64 -11.75
N THR A 103 -0.92 -37.48 -11.18
CA THR A 103 -2.38 -37.44 -11.31
C THR A 103 -3.01 -36.80 -10.08
N LEU A 104 -3.57 -35.59 -10.22
CA LEU A 104 -4.52 -35.07 -9.22
C LEU A 104 -5.98 -35.33 -9.59
N PRO A 105 -6.85 -35.39 -8.57
CA PRO A 105 -8.27 -35.29 -8.76
C PRO A 105 -8.64 -33.89 -9.27
N VAL A 106 -9.44 -33.86 -10.33
CA VAL A 106 -10.14 -32.66 -10.80
C VAL A 106 -10.96 -32.09 -9.64
N ILE A 107 -10.71 -30.82 -9.31
CA ILE A 107 -11.38 -30.10 -8.24
C ILE A 107 -12.89 -30.02 -8.51
N GLN A 108 -13.67 -30.63 -7.60
CA GLN A 108 -15.13 -30.60 -7.57
C GLN A 108 -15.66 -29.15 -7.44
N PRO A 109 -16.94 -28.85 -7.75
CA PRO A 109 -17.49 -27.50 -7.57
C PRO A 109 -17.32 -27.02 -6.12
N LEU A 110 -16.84 -25.80 -5.94
CA LEU A 110 -16.66 -25.17 -4.62
C LEU A 110 -17.98 -24.58 -4.12
N GLY A 111 -18.00 -24.19 -2.84
CA GLY A 111 -19.19 -23.64 -2.19
C GLY A 111 -19.55 -22.25 -2.73
N PRO A 112 -20.82 -21.83 -2.60
CA PRO A 112 -21.22 -20.48 -3.01
C PRO A 112 -20.97 -19.41 -1.94
N LYS A 113 -20.63 -19.79 -0.70
CA LYS A 113 -20.57 -18.86 0.45
C LYS A 113 -19.18 -18.25 0.61
N THR A 114 -19.13 -16.92 0.62
CA THR A 114 -17.96 -16.13 1.01
C THR A 114 -18.00 -15.77 2.51
N ILE A 115 -16.97 -15.07 2.99
CA ILE A 115 -16.86 -14.61 4.38
C ILE A 115 -18.01 -13.69 4.80
N ASP A 116 -18.59 -12.96 3.85
CA ASP A 116 -19.74 -12.08 4.05
C ASP A 116 -21.04 -12.86 4.29
N VAL A 117 -21.11 -14.11 3.83
CA VAL A 117 -22.28 -14.97 4.02
C VAL A 117 -22.12 -15.79 5.31
N PRO A 118 -22.98 -15.59 6.31
CA PRO A 118 -22.90 -16.35 7.55
C PRO A 118 -23.16 -17.83 7.27
N VAL A 119 -22.33 -18.68 7.87
CA VAL A 119 -22.51 -20.13 7.91
C VAL A 119 -23.29 -20.53 9.17
N THR A 120 -24.07 -21.60 9.08
CA THR A 120 -24.83 -22.13 10.23
C THR A 120 -23.89 -22.67 11.30
N LYS A 121 -24.40 -22.87 12.52
CA LYS A 121 -23.59 -23.47 13.60
C LYS A 121 -23.05 -24.85 13.20
N ASP A 122 -23.90 -25.69 12.62
CA ASP A 122 -23.52 -27.02 12.15
C ASP A 122 -22.44 -26.96 11.05
N GLU A 123 -22.52 -25.98 10.14
CA GLU A 123 -21.49 -25.74 9.13
C GLU A 123 -20.16 -25.29 9.76
N LYS A 124 -20.19 -24.44 10.79
CA LYS A 124 -18.97 -24.04 11.53
C LYS A 124 -18.33 -25.23 12.23
N ASP A 125 -19.13 -26.03 12.93
CA ASP A 125 -18.65 -27.22 13.64
C ASP A 125 -18.09 -28.24 12.64
N ARG A 126 -18.73 -28.37 11.47
CA ARG A 126 -18.24 -29.20 10.37
C ARG A 126 -16.93 -28.68 9.79
N ILE A 127 -16.80 -27.39 9.54
CA ILE A 127 -15.55 -26.77 9.08
C ILE A 127 -14.42 -27.05 10.09
N ALA A 128 -14.67 -26.86 11.39
CA ALA A 128 -13.68 -27.12 12.44
C ALA A 128 -13.22 -28.59 12.43
N GLN A 129 -14.15 -29.54 12.41
CA GLN A 129 -13.83 -30.97 12.34
C GLN A 129 -12.99 -31.34 11.11
N LEU A 130 -13.32 -30.77 9.94
CA LEU A 130 -12.57 -31.01 8.70
C LEU A 130 -11.16 -30.40 8.78
N MET A 131 -11.01 -29.22 9.40
CA MET A 131 -9.71 -28.59 9.61
C MET A 131 -8.82 -29.42 10.55
N ASP A 132 -9.36 -29.86 11.70
CA ASP A 132 -8.64 -30.72 12.65
C ASP A 132 -8.21 -32.04 12.00
N LYS A 133 -9.10 -32.63 11.21
CA LYS A 133 -8.80 -33.87 10.46
C LYS A 133 -7.71 -33.65 9.41
N ALA A 134 -7.75 -32.53 8.70
CA ALA A 134 -6.71 -32.18 7.75
C ALA A 134 -5.35 -31.99 8.43
N GLU A 135 -5.32 -31.39 9.63
CA GLU A 135 -4.10 -31.23 10.43
C GLU A 135 -3.52 -32.59 10.86
N ILE A 136 -4.36 -33.52 11.34
CA ILE A 136 -3.93 -34.89 11.68
C ILE A 136 -3.33 -35.61 10.46
N TYR A 137 -3.95 -35.47 9.27
CA TYR A 137 -3.40 -36.04 8.04
C TYR A 137 -2.07 -35.39 7.65
N MET A 138 -1.91 -34.09 7.89
CA MET A 138 -0.64 -33.41 7.66
C MET A 138 0.46 -33.89 8.59
N GLU A 139 0.17 -34.09 9.87
CA GLU A 139 1.12 -34.66 10.85
C GLU A 139 1.51 -36.10 10.50
N SER A 140 0.58 -36.86 9.94
CA SER A 140 0.79 -38.25 9.49
C SER A 140 1.54 -38.34 8.16
N GLY A 141 1.81 -37.21 7.49
CA GLY A 141 2.48 -37.15 6.18
C GLY A 141 1.56 -37.46 4.99
N GLU A 142 0.26 -37.63 5.21
CA GLU A 142 -0.74 -37.98 4.21
C GLU A 142 -1.31 -36.71 3.53
N ALA A 143 -0.44 -35.98 2.83
CA ALA A 143 -0.76 -34.67 2.26
C ALA A 143 -1.96 -34.66 1.29
N GLU A 144 -2.18 -35.73 0.53
CA GLU A 144 -3.32 -35.83 -0.39
C GLU A 144 -4.66 -35.87 0.33
N GLN A 145 -4.72 -36.56 1.48
CA GLN A 145 -5.93 -36.65 2.29
C GLN A 145 -6.22 -35.32 2.97
N ALA A 146 -5.18 -34.65 3.47
CA ALA A 146 -5.31 -33.29 4.00
C ALA A 146 -5.86 -32.32 2.96
N ILE A 147 -5.36 -32.37 1.71
CA ILE A 147 -5.89 -31.57 0.60
C ILE A 147 -7.38 -31.87 0.37
N SER A 148 -7.77 -33.15 0.39
CA SER A 148 -9.18 -33.53 0.23
C SER A 148 -10.05 -32.90 1.32
N GLU A 149 -9.64 -32.94 2.59
CA GLU A 149 -10.41 -32.35 3.69
C GLU A 149 -10.50 -30.82 3.58
N TRP A 150 -9.42 -30.13 3.19
CA TRP A 150 -9.47 -28.70 2.92
C TRP A 150 -10.40 -28.37 1.76
N VAL A 151 -10.43 -29.17 0.69
CA VAL A 151 -11.40 -28.98 -0.41
C VAL A 151 -12.83 -29.16 0.07
N GLU A 152 -13.11 -30.10 0.98
CA GLU A 152 -14.44 -30.20 1.62
C GLU A 152 -14.79 -28.96 2.45
N VAL A 153 -13.82 -28.33 3.12
CA VAL A 153 -14.03 -27.02 3.77
C VAL A 153 -14.39 -25.95 2.74
N LEU A 154 -13.69 -25.92 1.61
CA LEU A 154 -13.91 -24.93 0.53
C LEU A 154 -15.25 -25.13 -0.20
N LYS A 155 -15.85 -26.32 -0.12
CA LYS A 155 -17.23 -26.57 -0.55
C LYS A 155 -18.28 -25.95 0.36
N ILE A 156 -17.96 -25.73 1.63
CA ILE A 156 -18.86 -25.05 2.57
C ILE A 156 -18.63 -23.53 2.46
N ARG A 157 -17.36 -23.11 2.46
CA ARG A 157 -16.94 -21.70 2.35
C ARG A 157 -15.77 -21.55 1.38
N VAL A 158 -16.03 -20.94 0.23
CA VAL A 158 -15.07 -20.84 -0.88
C VAL A 158 -13.82 -20.05 -0.53
N ASP A 159 -13.93 -19.08 0.35
CA ASP A 159 -12.87 -18.16 0.75
C ASP A 159 -12.39 -18.39 2.18
N HIS A 160 -12.49 -19.64 2.66
CA HIS A 160 -11.93 -20.00 3.95
C HIS A 160 -10.40 -19.87 3.91
N GLU A 161 -9.90 -18.79 4.50
CA GLU A 161 -8.51 -18.34 4.41
C GLU A 161 -7.48 -19.46 4.59
N LEU A 162 -7.55 -20.16 5.72
CA LEU A 162 -6.56 -21.18 6.08
C LEU A 162 -6.66 -22.41 5.17
N ALA A 163 -7.87 -22.84 4.82
CA ALA A 163 -8.07 -24.03 4.00
C ALA A 163 -7.58 -23.78 2.57
N LEU A 164 -7.89 -22.62 2.00
CA LEU A 164 -7.47 -22.27 0.65
C LEU A 164 -5.95 -22.12 0.58
N ARG A 165 -5.35 -21.38 1.52
CA ARG A 165 -3.89 -21.19 1.56
C ARG A 165 -3.16 -22.52 1.71
N ASN A 166 -3.63 -23.39 2.61
CA ASN A 166 -3.01 -24.68 2.84
C ASN A 166 -3.19 -25.60 1.62
N ALA A 167 -4.41 -25.73 1.08
CA ALA A 167 -4.67 -26.54 -0.11
C ALA A 167 -3.83 -26.07 -1.29
N ALA A 168 -3.90 -24.79 -1.66
CA ALA A 168 -3.12 -24.24 -2.77
C ALA A 168 -1.61 -24.43 -2.55
N GLY A 169 -1.10 -24.13 -1.36
CA GLY A 169 0.33 -24.28 -1.04
C GLY A 169 0.83 -25.72 -1.15
N HIS A 170 0.04 -26.69 -0.68
CA HIS A 170 0.38 -28.11 -0.77
C HIS A 170 0.24 -28.65 -2.20
N LEU A 171 -0.79 -28.25 -2.94
CA LEU A 171 -0.94 -28.54 -4.37
C LEU A 171 0.29 -28.05 -5.16
N CYS A 172 0.78 -26.85 -4.87
CA CYS A 172 1.99 -26.31 -5.49
C CYS A 172 3.24 -27.15 -5.19
N ARG A 173 3.42 -27.58 -3.93
CA ARG A 173 4.56 -28.45 -3.54
C ARG A 173 4.53 -29.79 -4.28
N LEU A 174 3.34 -30.27 -4.62
CA LEU A 174 3.12 -31.49 -5.39
C LEU A 174 3.12 -31.26 -6.92
N ASN A 175 3.51 -30.07 -7.38
CA ASN A 175 3.54 -29.63 -8.78
C ASN A 175 2.18 -29.54 -9.49
N TYR A 176 1.10 -29.45 -8.73
CA TYR A 176 -0.24 -29.32 -9.26
C TYR A 176 -0.72 -27.87 -9.30
N TRP A 177 -0.05 -27.16 -10.18
CA TRP A 177 -0.15 -25.72 -10.36
C TRP A 177 -1.52 -25.27 -10.87
N ASP A 178 -2.08 -25.99 -11.84
CA ASP A 178 -3.37 -25.64 -12.45
C ASP A 178 -4.52 -25.81 -11.45
N ASP A 179 -4.48 -26.86 -10.64
CA ASP A 179 -5.47 -27.11 -9.59
C ASP A 179 -5.40 -26.04 -8.49
N ALA A 180 -4.20 -25.65 -8.07
CA ALA A 180 -4.03 -24.53 -7.14
C ALA A 180 -4.60 -23.21 -7.69
N ARG A 181 -4.37 -22.91 -8.98
CA ARG A 181 -4.93 -21.71 -9.64
C ARG A 181 -6.45 -21.78 -9.69
N GLU A 182 -7.03 -22.93 -10.03
CA GLU A 182 -8.47 -23.12 -10.10
C GLU A 182 -9.15 -22.86 -8.74
N LEU A 183 -8.60 -23.39 -7.63
CA LEU A 183 -9.14 -23.12 -6.29
C LEU A 183 -9.16 -21.63 -5.96
N ILE A 184 -8.06 -20.94 -6.25
CA ILE A 184 -7.89 -19.52 -5.96
C ILE A 184 -8.81 -18.67 -6.84
N ASN A 185 -8.84 -18.94 -8.15
CA ASN A 185 -9.66 -18.20 -9.11
C ASN A 185 -11.14 -18.27 -8.77
N ARG A 186 -11.64 -19.44 -8.35
CA ARG A 186 -13.03 -19.56 -7.90
C ARG A 186 -13.35 -18.71 -6.67
N ALA A 187 -12.43 -18.59 -5.72
CA ALA A 187 -12.61 -17.69 -4.58
C ALA A 187 -12.63 -16.21 -5.00
N ILE A 188 -11.82 -15.84 -6.01
CA ILE A 188 -11.80 -14.49 -6.59
C ILE A 188 -13.09 -14.22 -7.39
N GLU A 189 -13.56 -15.17 -8.20
CA GLU A 189 -14.82 -15.10 -8.96
C GLU A 189 -16.04 -14.98 -8.03
N ALA A 190 -15.98 -15.61 -6.86
CA ALA A 190 -16.96 -15.43 -5.79
C ALA A 190 -16.87 -14.07 -5.08
N GLN A 191 -16.00 -13.16 -5.54
CA GLN A 191 -15.77 -11.82 -5.00
C GLN A 191 -15.31 -11.82 -3.53
N THR A 192 -14.36 -12.70 -3.20
CA THR A 192 -13.78 -12.71 -1.86
C THR A 192 -13.15 -11.37 -1.50
N LYS A 193 -13.30 -10.97 -0.23
CA LYS A 193 -12.63 -9.80 0.36
C LYS A 193 -11.40 -10.16 1.17
N VAL A 194 -11.03 -11.44 1.24
CA VAL A 194 -9.95 -11.94 2.09
C VAL A 194 -8.58 -11.63 1.45
N PRO A 195 -7.75 -10.77 2.06
CA PRO A 195 -6.46 -10.36 1.47
C PRO A 195 -5.51 -11.51 1.18
N THR A 196 -5.46 -12.50 2.08
CA THR A 196 -4.56 -13.65 2.00
C THR A 196 -4.77 -14.46 0.72
N ILE A 197 -5.98 -14.48 0.17
CA ILE A 197 -6.29 -15.21 -1.08
C ILE A 197 -5.59 -14.54 -2.27
N TYR A 198 -5.72 -13.22 -2.39
CA TYR A 198 -5.03 -12.44 -3.43
C TYR A 198 -3.51 -12.52 -3.30
N LEU A 199 -2.98 -12.48 -2.07
CA LEU A 199 -1.54 -12.65 -1.83
C LEU A 199 -1.05 -14.05 -2.22
N THR A 200 -1.84 -15.09 -1.95
CA THR A 200 -1.52 -16.47 -2.36
C THR A 200 -1.56 -16.61 -3.89
N ALA A 201 -2.51 -15.96 -4.55
CA ALA A 201 -2.61 -15.90 -6.00
C ALA A 201 -1.39 -15.22 -6.66
N LEU A 202 -0.94 -14.10 -6.09
CA LEU A 202 0.27 -13.41 -6.55
C LEU A 202 1.53 -14.25 -6.34
N ASP A 203 1.73 -14.83 -5.14
CA ASP A 203 2.87 -15.73 -4.87
C ASP A 203 2.89 -16.92 -5.84
N LEU A 204 1.72 -17.47 -6.15
CA LEU A 204 1.57 -18.57 -7.12
C LEU A 204 2.01 -18.17 -8.53
N ALA A 205 1.49 -17.04 -9.04
CA ALA A 205 1.86 -16.52 -10.36
C ALA A 205 3.37 -16.22 -10.43
N GLU A 206 3.94 -15.64 -9.37
CA GLU A 206 5.36 -15.32 -9.30
C GLU A 206 6.26 -16.56 -9.30
N ARG A 207 5.90 -17.63 -8.56
CA ARG A 207 6.65 -18.89 -8.56
C ARG A 207 6.69 -19.59 -9.92
N GLN A 208 5.68 -19.32 -10.75
CA GLN A 208 5.59 -19.86 -12.09
C GLN A 208 6.23 -18.96 -13.15
N ASN A 209 6.80 -17.82 -12.72
CA ASN A 209 7.28 -16.75 -13.60
C ASN A 209 6.18 -16.19 -14.54
N ASP A 210 4.90 -16.32 -14.14
CA ASP A 210 3.77 -15.70 -14.82
C ASP A 210 3.63 -14.25 -14.37
N TYR A 211 4.55 -13.41 -14.83
CA TYR A 211 4.58 -12.00 -14.47
C TYR A 211 3.40 -11.22 -15.09
N GLU A 212 2.91 -11.65 -16.26
CA GLU A 212 1.77 -11.02 -16.94
C GLU A 212 0.47 -11.29 -16.17
N GLY A 213 0.23 -12.53 -15.75
CA GLY A 213 -0.89 -12.88 -14.88
C GLY A 213 -0.82 -12.18 -13.53
N ALA A 214 0.37 -12.06 -12.94
CA ALA A 214 0.56 -11.32 -11.69
C ALA A 214 0.24 -9.83 -11.84
N ASP A 215 0.68 -9.18 -12.92
CA ASP A 215 0.38 -7.76 -13.16
C ASP A 215 -1.12 -7.55 -13.46
N ALA A 216 -1.76 -8.42 -14.24
CA ALA A 216 -3.20 -8.37 -14.47
C ALA A 216 -4.00 -8.51 -13.18
N LEU A 217 -3.58 -9.42 -12.29
CA LEU A 217 -4.20 -9.61 -10.98
C LEU A 217 -4.01 -8.38 -10.08
N ARG A 218 -2.85 -7.71 -10.10
CA ARG A 218 -2.64 -6.47 -9.35
C ARG A 218 -3.55 -5.35 -9.84
N GLU A 219 -3.72 -5.20 -11.16
CA GLU A 219 -4.69 -4.24 -11.70
C GLU A 219 -6.10 -4.55 -11.22
N GLN A 220 -6.50 -5.82 -11.24
CA GLN A 220 -7.79 -6.23 -10.70
C GLN A 220 -7.91 -5.84 -9.22
N ILE A 221 -6.91 -6.17 -8.38
CA ILE A 221 -6.89 -5.82 -6.95
C ILE A 221 -7.05 -4.31 -6.75
N ALA A 222 -6.35 -3.48 -7.53
CA ALA A 222 -6.42 -2.02 -7.40
C ALA A 222 -7.83 -1.47 -7.67
N THR A 223 -8.64 -2.16 -8.47
CA THR A 223 -10.00 -1.75 -8.83
C THR A 223 -11.09 -2.28 -7.90
N LEU A 224 -10.77 -3.21 -7.00
CA LEU A 224 -11.77 -3.88 -6.17
C LEU A 224 -12.15 -3.05 -4.93
N PRO A 225 -13.43 -2.67 -4.78
CA PRO A 225 -13.89 -1.94 -3.61
C PRO A 225 -13.97 -2.83 -2.37
N GLY A 226 -13.77 -2.24 -1.19
CA GLY A 226 -14.01 -2.93 0.10
C GLY A 226 -12.92 -3.91 0.55
N LEU A 227 -11.78 -3.99 -0.14
CA LEU A 227 -10.61 -4.72 0.35
C LEU A 227 -9.93 -3.98 1.51
N ASP A 228 -9.21 -4.72 2.35
CA ASP A 228 -8.38 -4.15 3.42
C ASP A 228 -7.18 -3.40 2.83
N GLU A 229 -6.92 -2.21 3.35
CA GLU A 229 -5.78 -1.37 2.92
C GLU A 229 -4.44 -2.06 3.09
N GLN A 230 -4.34 -2.97 4.05
CA GLN A 230 -3.12 -3.73 4.30
C GLN A 230 -2.71 -4.56 3.08
N LEU A 231 -3.67 -5.05 2.29
CA LEU A 231 -3.39 -5.77 1.04
C LEU A 231 -2.59 -4.90 0.08
N PHE A 232 -3.05 -3.67 -0.16
CA PHE A 232 -2.43 -2.75 -1.10
C PHE A 232 -1.00 -2.39 -0.68
N VAL A 233 -0.77 -2.20 0.62
CA VAL A 233 0.59 -1.96 1.16
C VAL A 233 1.51 -3.15 0.88
N VAL A 234 1.06 -4.38 1.12
CA VAL A 234 1.86 -5.60 0.88
C VAL A 234 2.13 -5.79 -0.62
N VAL A 235 1.16 -5.52 -1.49
CA VAL A 235 1.34 -5.58 -2.95
C VAL A 235 2.36 -4.54 -3.41
N ALA A 236 2.29 -3.30 -2.91
CA ALA A 236 3.30 -2.29 -3.21
C ALA A 236 4.69 -2.70 -2.71
N ASP A 237 4.80 -3.25 -1.49
CA ASP A 237 6.07 -3.78 -0.97
C ASP A 237 6.66 -4.88 -1.85
N SER A 238 5.82 -5.69 -2.49
CA SER A 238 6.27 -6.71 -3.46
C SER A 238 6.96 -6.10 -4.68
N TYR A 239 6.46 -4.96 -5.17
CA TYR A 239 7.10 -4.19 -6.24
C TYR A 239 8.43 -3.58 -5.78
N LEU A 240 8.49 -3.04 -4.55
CA LEU A 240 9.72 -2.44 -4.01
C LEU A 240 10.85 -3.45 -3.84
N LYS A 241 10.54 -4.66 -3.37
CA LYS A 241 11.52 -5.77 -3.29
C LYS A 241 12.15 -6.13 -4.63
N ARG A 242 11.48 -5.78 -5.73
CA ARG A 242 11.93 -5.99 -7.11
C ARG A 242 12.52 -4.73 -7.75
N TYR A 243 12.74 -3.68 -6.95
CA TYR A 243 13.22 -2.37 -7.40
C TYR A 243 12.29 -1.70 -8.43
N GLN A 244 11.00 -2.02 -8.41
CA GLN A 244 9.98 -1.48 -9.33
C GLN A 244 9.20 -0.33 -8.69
N ASN A 245 9.91 0.72 -8.26
CA ASN A 245 9.34 1.84 -7.49
C ASN A 245 8.21 2.54 -8.26
N ASP A 246 8.40 2.81 -9.55
CA ASP A 246 7.38 3.48 -10.38
C ASP A 246 6.09 2.67 -10.50
N ARG A 247 6.20 1.33 -10.57
CA ARG A 247 5.02 0.45 -10.60
C ARG A 247 4.30 0.44 -9.27
N ALA A 248 5.02 0.48 -8.15
CA ALA A 248 4.43 0.61 -6.83
C ALA A 248 3.67 1.94 -6.68
N VAL A 249 4.24 3.06 -7.16
CA VAL A 249 3.57 4.37 -7.20
C VAL A 249 2.28 4.28 -8.02
N GLY A 250 2.35 3.79 -9.25
CA GLY A 250 1.20 3.70 -10.15
C GLY A 250 0.08 2.80 -9.60
N PHE A 251 0.45 1.67 -8.98
CA PHE A 251 -0.51 0.78 -8.32
C PHE A 251 -1.24 1.47 -7.15
N LEU A 252 -0.51 2.14 -6.25
CA LEU A 252 -1.13 2.83 -5.11
C LEU A 252 -1.97 4.04 -5.57
N GLN A 253 -1.56 4.73 -6.64
CA GLN A 253 -2.36 5.81 -7.23
C GLN A 253 -3.70 5.28 -7.76
N ARG A 254 -3.71 4.16 -8.50
CA ARG A 254 -4.95 3.52 -8.96
C ARG A 254 -5.88 3.11 -7.82
N VAL A 255 -5.33 2.58 -6.72
CA VAL A 255 -6.10 2.28 -5.52
C VAL A 255 -6.80 3.54 -4.98
N LEU A 256 -6.09 4.66 -4.95
CA LEU A 256 -6.62 5.94 -4.46
C LEU A 256 -7.59 6.63 -5.43
N GLU A 257 -7.53 6.32 -6.73
CA GLU A 257 -8.55 6.75 -7.71
C GLU A 257 -9.91 6.10 -7.40
N VAL A 258 -9.90 4.85 -6.94
CA VAL A 258 -11.13 4.13 -6.54
C VAL A 258 -11.59 4.52 -5.14
N ASP A 259 -10.66 4.62 -4.19
CA ASP A 259 -10.97 5.04 -2.83
C ASP A 259 -9.92 6.03 -2.28
N PRO A 260 -10.20 7.34 -2.33
CA PRO A 260 -9.25 8.36 -1.90
C PRO A 260 -9.15 8.50 -0.38
N THR A 261 -9.92 7.71 0.38
CA THR A 261 -10.00 7.81 1.85
C THR A 261 -9.07 6.85 2.59
N ARG A 262 -8.30 6.03 1.85
CA ARG A 262 -7.45 4.98 2.40
C ARG A 262 -6.16 5.53 3.04
N GLN A 263 -6.20 5.83 4.34
CA GLN A 263 -5.11 6.53 5.04
C GLN A 263 -3.78 5.77 5.00
N LYS A 264 -3.77 4.43 5.13
CA LYS A 264 -2.51 3.67 5.09
C LYS A 264 -1.89 3.70 3.69
N VAL A 265 -2.74 3.68 2.65
CA VAL A 265 -2.30 3.76 1.25
C VAL A 265 -1.69 5.13 0.96
N LEU A 266 -2.32 6.21 1.41
CA LEU A 266 -1.80 7.57 1.29
C LEU A 266 -0.42 7.71 1.97
N ILE A 267 -0.28 7.20 3.19
CA ILE A 267 0.99 7.21 3.91
C ILE A 267 2.06 6.41 3.16
N LYS A 268 1.72 5.21 2.69
CA LYS A 268 2.66 4.36 1.96
C LYS A 268 3.11 4.99 0.64
N LEU A 269 2.21 5.67 -0.06
CA LEU A 269 2.54 6.42 -1.26
C LEU A 269 3.43 7.62 -0.95
N GLY A 270 3.14 8.35 0.14
CA GLY A 270 3.99 9.42 0.63
C GLY A 270 5.41 8.94 0.98
N ASP A 271 5.54 7.81 1.68
CA ASP A 271 6.83 7.20 2.03
C ASP A 271 7.64 6.87 0.78
N LEU A 272 6.98 6.24 -0.20
CA LEU A 272 7.61 5.85 -1.45
C LEU A 272 8.10 7.06 -2.25
N LEU A 273 7.28 8.11 -2.33
CA LEU A 273 7.66 9.36 -3.01
C LEU A 273 8.81 10.06 -2.29
N GLN A 274 8.81 10.02 -0.95
CA GLN A 274 9.92 10.54 -0.14
C GLN A 274 11.23 9.77 -0.40
N GLU A 275 11.18 8.45 -0.47
CA GLU A 275 12.34 7.60 -0.83
C GLU A 275 12.84 7.88 -2.26
N MET A 276 11.94 8.28 -3.17
CA MET A 276 12.26 8.72 -4.54
C MET A 276 12.67 10.20 -4.63
N GLU A 277 12.95 10.87 -3.50
CA GLU A 277 13.30 12.29 -3.40
C GLU A 277 12.21 13.27 -3.88
N ARG A 278 11.00 12.80 -4.18
CA ARG A 278 9.81 13.60 -4.59
C ARG A 278 9.05 14.11 -3.37
N LYS A 279 9.74 14.89 -2.54
CA LYS A 279 9.25 15.36 -1.22
C LYS A 279 7.97 16.19 -1.32
N ASP A 280 7.86 17.05 -2.33
CA ASP A 280 6.69 17.93 -2.52
C ASP A 280 5.39 17.15 -2.72
N GLU A 281 5.47 16.02 -3.41
CA GLU A 281 4.32 15.15 -3.65
C GLU A 281 4.01 14.33 -2.40
N ALA A 282 5.03 13.83 -1.70
CA ALA A 282 4.86 13.10 -0.45
C ALA A 282 4.07 13.91 0.60
N LEU A 283 4.38 15.22 0.72
CA LEU A 283 3.68 16.13 1.63
C LEU A 283 2.17 16.19 1.37
N LYS A 284 1.75 16.24 0.09
CA LYS A 284 0.33 16.28 -0.28
C LYS A 284 -0.41 15.05 0.22
N TYR A 285 0.19 13.88 0.08
CA TYR A 285 -0.43 12.62 0.51
C TYR A 285 -0.45 12.46 2.03
N TYR A 286 0.60 12.90 2.74
CA TYR A 286 0.56 12.92 4.20
C TYR A 286 -0.50 13.90 4.74
N ASP A 287 -0.61 15.10 4.18
CA ASP A 287 -1.65 16.08 4.55
C ASP A 287 -3.05 15.52 4.29
N GLN A 288 -3.28 14.90 3.13
CA GLN A 288 -4.54 14.24 2.83
C GLN A 288 -4.87 13.14 3.85
N ALA A 289 -3.89 12.31 4.23
CA ALA A 289 -4.08 11.27 5.24
C ALA A 289 -4.48 11.86 6.61
N VAL A 290 -3.88 12.98 7.03
CA VAL A 290 -4.27 13.68 8.27
C VAL A 290 -5.69 14.25 8.16
N ARG A 291 -6.05 14.88 7.04
CA ARG A 291 -7.39 15.47 6.85
C ARG A 291 -8.52 14.44 6.91
N ILE A 292 -8.28 13.22 6.41
CA ILE A 292 -9.26 12.14 6.48
C ILE A 292 -9.52 11.70 7.92
N GLY A 293 -8.49 11.71 8.78
CA GLY A 293 -8.65 11.20 10.14
C GLY A 293 -7.47 11.45 11.03
N ALA A 294 -7.27 12.70 11.44
CA ALA A 294 -6.14 13.16 12.27
C ALA A 294 -5.98 12.39 13.60
N ARG A 295 -7.08 11.90 14.18
CA ARG A 295 -7.06 11.16 15.46
C ARG A 295 -6.82 9.67 15.31
N SER A 296 -6.92 9.12 14.10
CA SER A 296 -6.66 7.70 13.84
C SER A 296 -5.18 7.36 14.04
N LYS A 297 -4.85 6.07 14.19
CA LYS A 297 -3.45 5.63 14.27
C LYS A 297 -2.65 6.05 13.02
N ALA A 298 -3.24 5.87 11.84
CA ALA A 298 -2.63 6.27 10.56
C ALA A 298 -2.49 7.79 10.45
N GLY A 299 -3.53 8.57 10.80
CA GLY A 299 -3.46 10.03 10.80
C GLY A 299 -2.40 10.59 11.73
N LYS A 300 -2.23 10.02 12.93
CA LYS A 300 -1.13 10.40 13.85
C LYS A 300 0.26 10.06 13.27
N GLU A 301 0.37 8.95 12.55
CA GLU A 301 1.60 8.59 11.86
C GLU A 301 1.91 9.58 10.72
N ALA A 302 0.91 9.92 9.91
CA ALA A 302 1.02 10.93 8.86
C ALA A 302 1.40 12.31 9.43
N ASP A 303 0.79 12.72 10.54
CA ASP A 303 1.09 13.97 11.24
C ASP A 303 2.53 14.00 11.76
N LYS A 304 3.02 12.88 12.32
CA LYS A 304 4.43 12.74 12.70
C LYS A 304 5.37 12.86 11.50
N LYS A 305 4.99 12.29 10.34
CA LYS A 305 5.77 12.41 9.10
C LYS A 305 5.77 13.86 8.62
N LEU A 306 4.63 14.55 8.63
CA LEU A 306 4.54 15.98 8.33
C LEU A 306 5.40 16.83 9.26
N ALA A 307 5.42 16.54 10.55
CA ALA A 307 6.22 17.28 11.52
C ALA A 307 7.75 17.14 11.30
N ALA A 308 8.19 16.09 10.59
CA ALA A 308 9.59 15.96 10.17
C ALA A 308 9.94 16.93 9.03
N TYR A 309 8.93 17.46 8.32
CA TYR A 309 9.09 18.54 7.38
C TYR A 309 8.93 19.88 8.11
N VAL A 310 9.74 20.86 7.75
CA VAL A 310 9.63 22.20 8.32
C VAL A 310 8.25 22.75 7.97
N PRO A 311 7.44 23.24 8.93
CA PRO A 311 6.11 23.75 8.64
C PRO A 311 6.25 24.90 7.65
N VAL A 312 5.74 24.67 6.42
CA VAL A 312 5.64 25.72 5.42
C VAL A 312 4.46 26.56 5.83
N LEU A 313 4.70 27.73 6.44
CA LEU A 313 3.63 28.71 6.60
C LEU A 313 3.11 29.00 5.20
N THR A 314 1.82 28.77 5.00
CA THR A 314 1.17 29.11 3.73
C THR A 314 1.17 30.63 3.55
N ASP A 315 1.16 31.13 2.32
CA ASP A 315 1.07 32.58 2.07
C ASP A 315 -0.16 33.21 2.76
N ARG A 316 -1.25 32.45 2.89
CA ARG A 316 -2.42 32.89 3.67
C ARG A 316 -2.10 33.12 5.15
N GLU A 317 -1.25 32.30 5.75
CA GLU A 317 -0.81 32.44 7.14
C GLU A 317 0.26 33.51 7.31
N ARG A 318 1.23 33.60 6.39
CA ARG A 318 2.25 34.66 6.38
C ARG A 318 1.64 36.05 6.23
N GLY A 319 0.57 36.17 5.44
CA GLY A 319 -0.16 37.41 5.23
C GLY A 319 -1.08 37.82 6.37
N ASN A 320 -1.31 36.95 7.36
CA ASN A 320 -2.24 37.21 8.46
C ASN A 320 -1.56 38.00 9.58
N MET A 321 -2.13 39.16 9.92
CA MET A 321 -1.67 40.00 11.02
C MET A 321 -1.71 39.28 12.38
N TRP A 322 -2.64 38.33 12.56
CA TRP A 322 -2.76 37.59 13.83
C TRP A 322 -1.47 36.82 14.15
N LEU A 323 -0.78 36.28 13.14
CA LEU A 323 0.49 35.59 13.34
C LEU A 323 1.51 36.49 14.05
N ALA A 324 1.68 37.72 13.58
CA ALA A 324 2.56 38.70 14.19
C ALA A 324 2.11 39.09 15.61
N VAL A 325 0.80 39.22 15.84
CA VAL A 325 0.25 39.48 17.18
C VAL A 325 0.55 38.32 18.14
N ARG A 326 0.47 37.07 17.67
CA ARG A 326 0.83 35.86 18.43
C ARG A 326 2.29 35.88 18.88
N GLU A 327 3.18 36.17 17.94
CA GLU A 327 4.61 36.22 18.20
C GLU A 327 4.96 37.38 19.15
N ALA A 328 4.31 38.53 18.97
CA ALA A 328 4.47 39.67 19.86
C ALA A 328 4.00 39.40 21.30
N ALA A 329 3.07 38.46 21.52
CA ALA A 329 2.62 38.09 22.87
C ALA A 329 3.74 37.50 23.75
N ALA A 330 4.77 36.89 23.14
CA ALA A 330 5.94 36.40 23.88
C ALA A 330 6.68 37.55 24.61
N PHE A 331 6.72 38.74 24.01
CA PHE A 331 7.30 39.93 24.64
C PHE A 331 6.50 40.37 25.86
N ILE A 332 5.16 40.37 25.78
CA ILE A 332 4.30 40.70 26.93
C ILE A 332 4.58 39.77 28.09
N VAL A 333 4.59 38.46 27.84
CA VAL A 333 4.83 37.46 28.88
C VAL A 333 6.23 37.64 29.48
N PHE A 334 7.24 37.82 28.64
CA PHE A 334 8.62 38.04 29.09
C PHE A 334 8.74 39.29 29.98
N TYR A 335 8.24 40.44 29.54
CA TYR A 335 8.31 41.69 30.30
C TYR A 335 7.43 41.66 31.56
N PHE A 336 6.31 40.94 31.54
CA PHE A 336 5.49 40.71 32.73
C PHE A 336 6.25 39.94 33.80
N LEU A 337 6.98 38.87 33.41
CA LEU A 337 7.79 38.10 34.35
C LEU A 337 8.91 38.95 34.94
N LEU A 338 9.57 39.78 34.12
CA LEU A 338 10.59 40.73 34.59
C LEU A 338 10.00 41.75 35.58
N ALA A 339 8.83 42.30 35.28
CA ALA A 339 8.14 43.25 36.15
C ALA A 339 7.74 42.62 37.48
N TRP A 340 7.24 41.39 37.44
CA TRP A 340 6.85 40.65 38.62
C TRP A 340 8.06 40.33 39.50
N GLN A 341 9.19 39.96 38.88
CA GLN A 341 10.45 39.73 39.58
C GLN A 341 10.98 41.01 40.26
N ASP A 342 11.04 42.13 39.53
CA ASP A 342 11.49 43.43 40.08
C ASP A 342 10.56 43.95 41.20
N ALA A 343 9.26 43.63 41.14
CA ALA A 343 8.28 43.91 42.18
C ALA A 343 8.39 42.97 43.42
N GLY A 344 9.44 42.13 43.50
CA GLY A 344 9.65 41.20 44.61
C GLY A 344 8.65 40.05 44.62
N LEU A 345 8.21 39.60 43.44
CA LEU A 345 7.20 38.55 43.26
C LEU A 345 5.84 38.89 43.87
N ASN A 346 5.56 40.17 44.08
CA ASN A 346 4.26 40.63 44.57
C ASN A 346 3.49 41.40 43.50
N LEU A 347 2.37 40.83 43.04
CA LEU A 347 1.54 41.39 41.99
C LEU A 347 0.95 42.76 42.36
N LEU A 348 0.67 42.99 43.65
CA LEU A 348 0.14 44.26 44.14
C LEU A 348 1.17 45.39 44.05
N ASN A 349 2.46 45.05 43.97
CA ASN A 349 3.57 46.00 43.94
C ASN A 349 4.04 46.37 42.53
N LEU A 350 3.38 45.88 41.46
CA LEU A 350 3.82 46.21 40.11
C LEU A 350 3.80 47.72 39.85
N GLY A 351 2.73 48.40 40.27
CA GLY A 351 2.56 49.83 40.05
C GLY A 351 2.36 50.22 38.57
N PHE A 352 2.04 51.49 38.33
CA PHE A 352 1.69 51.97 36.99
C PHE A 352 2.87 51.93 36.02
N ALA A 353 4.10 52.20 36.49
CA ALA A 353 5.30 52.22 35.65
C ALA A 353 5.58 50.85 35.02
N ARG A 354 5.58 49.76 35.81
CA ARG A 354 5.86 48.42 35.30
C ARG A 354 4.74 47.91 34.38
N TRP A 355 3.48 48.19 34.72
CA TRP A 355 2.35 47.91 33.81
C TRP A 355 2.48 48.67 32.49
N GLY A 356 2.90 49.94 32.55
CA GLY A 356 3.22 50.74 31.36
C GLY A 356 4.32 50.10 30.52
N GLY A 357 5.40 49.62 31.15
CA GLY A 357 6.47 48.89 30.46
C GLY A 357 6.01 47.58 29.82
N VAL A 358 5.17 46.78 30.50
CA VAL A 358 4.58 45.55 29.93
C VAL A 358 3.73 45.86 28.69
N LEU A 359 2.88 46.88 28.74
CA LEU A 359 2.07 47.29 27.58
C LEU A 359 2.93 47.81 26.43
N LEU A 360 3.95 48.60 26.76
CA LEU A 360 4.88 49.17 25.78
C LEU A 360 5.70 48.07 25.08
N SER A 361 6.02 46.98 25.80
CA SER A 361 6.69 45.81 25.23
C SER A 361 5.88 45.12 24.15
N TRP A 362 4.54 45.15 24.23
CA TRP A 362 3.69 44.57 23.20
C TRP A 362 3.81 45.34 21.88
N ILE A 363 3.80 46.67 21.97
CA ILE A 363 3.92 47.58 20.82
C ILE A 363 5.30 47.43 20.20
N GLY A 364 6.35 47.47 21.02
CA GLY A 364 7.74 47.32 20.54
C GLY A 364 8.00 45.94 19.93
N GLY A 365 7.49 44.88 20.57
CA GLY A 365 7.57 43.51 20.08
C GLY A 365 6.84 43.31 18.76
N TYR A 366 5.65 43.88 18.60
CA TYR A 366 4.89 43.83 17.35
C TYR A 366 5.62 44.51 16.19
N LEU A 367 6.24 45.68 16.42
CA LEU A 367 7.04 46.37 15.41
C LEU A 367 8.28 45.56 15.00
N LEU A 368 8.96 44.95 15.98
CA LEU A 368 10.14 44.13 15.75
C LEU A 368 9.81 42.84 14.97
N VAL A 369 8.71 42.17 15.32
CA VAL A 369 8.18 40.99 14.61
C VAL A 369 7.78 41.35 13.18
N THR A 370 7.09 42.48 12.99
CA THR A 370 6.71 42.98 11.66
C THR A 370 7.94 43.30 10.81
N ALA A 371 9.01 43.82 11.42
CA ALA A 371 10.28 44.10 10.74
C ALA A 371 11.07 42.84 10.37
N THR A 372 10.89 41.72 11.07
CA THR A 372 11.77 40.53 10.95
C THR A 372 11.02 39.29 10.45
N SER A 373 10.16 38.71 11.27
CA SER A 373 9.51 37.41 11.04
C SER A 373 8.20 37.50 10.25
N SER A 374 7.51 38.65 10.25
CA SER A 374 6.22 38.81 9.55
C SER A 374 6.12 40.12 8.75
N PRO A 375 7.00 40.33 7.73
CA PRO A 375 6.93 41.52 6.86
C PRO A 375 5.87 41.42 5.76
N GLN A 376 5.22 40.27 5.57
CA GLN A 376 4.23 40.02 4.50
C GLN A 376 2.77 40.30 4.89
N GLN A 377 2.52 40.92 6.05
CA GLN A 377 1.16 41.18 6.54
C GLN A 377 0.32 41.94 5.51
N GLN A 378 -0.63 41.28 4.86
CA GLN A 378 -1.36 41.80 3.70
C GLN A 378 -1.97 43.21 3.89
N PRO A 379 -2.74 43.51 4.97
CA PRO A 379 -3.34 44.82 5.11
C PRO A 379 -2.32 45.93 5.34
N LEU A 380 -1.15 45.59 5.89
CA LEU A 380 -0.10 46.54 6.25
C LEU A 380 0.89 46.72 5.09
N ALA A 381 1.40 45.61 4.55
CA ALA A 381 2.33 45.58 3.43
C ALA A 381 1.74 46.23 2.18
N ALA A 382 0.45 46.00 1.88
CA ALA A 382 -0.21 46.67 0.75
C ALA A 382 -0.31 48.19 0.94
N ARG A 383 -0.58 48.66 2.16
CA ARG A 383 -0.67 50.11 2.48
C ARG A 383 0.68 50.80 2.50
N LEU A 384 1.73 50.06 2.85
CA LEU A 384 3.10 50.55 2.95
C LEU A 384 3.90 50.44 1.64
N GLY A 385 3.23 50.15 0.52
CA GLY A 385 3.86 50.07 -0.80
C GLY A 385 4.77 48.85 -0.96
N GLY A 386 4.46 47.74 -0.30
CA GLY A 386 5.24 46.51 -0.37
C GLY A 386 5.29 45.93 -1.78
N THR A 387 6.44 45.36 -2.15
CA THR A 387 6.69 44.79 -3.48
C THR A 387 6.63 43.27 -3.42
N VAL A 388 6.06 42.65 -4.45
CA VAL A 388 6.09 41.19 -4.61
C VAL A 388 7.45 40.80 -5.21
N PRO A 389 8.20 39.86 -4.61
CA PRO A 389 9.43 39.35 -5.19
C PRO A 389 9.19 38.76 -6.59
N PRO A 390 10.15 38.88 -7.52
CA PRO A 390 10.01 38.25 -8.83
C PRO A 390 9.86 36.74 -8.69
N ALA A 391 8.91 36.16 -9.43
CA ALA A 391 8.73 34.71 -9.49
C ALA A 391 10.03 34.04 -9.92
N LYS A 392 10.41 32.96 -9.23
CA LYS A 392 11.61 32.19 -9.55
C LYS A 392 11.50 31.65 -11.00
N PRO A 393 12.59 31.63 -11.80
CA PRO A 393 12.53 31.12 -13.17
C PRO A 393 11.97 29.69 -13.21
N GLU A 394 11.07 29.44 -14.17
CA GLU A 394 10.43 28.15 -14.37
C GLU A 394 11.49 27.03 -14.52
N GLY A 395 11.45 26.05 -13.61
CA GLY A 395 12.31 24.86 -13.65
C GLY A 395 13.20 24.63 -12.43
N GLU A 396 13.37 25.62 -11.54
CA GLU A 396 14.08 25.40 -10.26
C GLU A 396 13.10 25.13 -9.11
N GLN A 397 12.79 23.85 -8.87
CA GLN A 397 12.11 23.43 -7.64
C GLN A 397 12.85 23.98 -6.40
N PRO A 398 12.13 24.44 -5.36
CA PRO A 398 12.75 24.90 -4.13
C PRO A 398 13.62 23.77 -3.57
N LYS A 399 14.92 24.04 -3.38
CA LYS A 399 15.85 23.07 -2.77
C LYS A 399 15.48 22.92 -1.29
N LEU A 400 14.65 21.94 -1.00
CA LEU A 400 14.23 21.52 0.33
C LEU A 400 15.40 20.88 1.09
N LEU A 401 16.20 21.73 1.73
CA LEU A 401 17.26 21.33 2.65
C LEU A 401 16.64 20.99 4.01
N MET A 402 16.97 19.80 4.52
CA MET A 402 16.54 19.35 5.85
C MET A 402 16.95 20.38 6.91
N GLY A 403 15.98 20.88 7.69
CA GLY A 403 16.21 21.87 8.74
C GLY A 403 16.32 23.33 8.28
N ARG A 404 16.08 23.65 7.01
CA ARG A 404 15.90 25.05 6.54
C ARG A 404 14.42 25.33 6.25
N ALA A 405 13.99 26.54 6.58
CA ALA A 405 12.69 27.05 6.16
C ALA A 405 12.59 27.06 4.63
N MET A 406 11.41 26.72 4.12
CA MET A 406 11.07 26.88 2.71
C MET A 406 11.09 28.37 2.35
N ASP A 407 12.12 28.79 1.61
CA ASP A 407 12.09 30.01 0.82
C ASP A 407 11.20 29.78 -0.42
N ASP A 408 9.93 29.47 -0.20
CA ASP A 408 8.95 29.58 -1.27
C ASP A 408 8.85 31.07 -1.63
N PRO A 409 8.98 31.44 -2.92
CA PRO A 409 8.79 32.82 -3.35
C PRO A 409 7.36 33.22 -2.99
N THR A 410 7.22 34.05 -1.96
CA THR A 410 5.91 34.52 -1.50
C THR A 410 5.26 35.35 -2.59
N GLU A 411 3.99 35.09 -2.91
CA GLU A 411 3.21 35.92 -3.84
C GLU A 411 2.68 37.20 -3.16
N LEU A 412 3.00 37.37 -1.87
CA LEU A 412 2.54 38.48 -1.04
C LEU A 412 3.44 39.71 -1.20
N PRO A 413 2.88 40.92 -1.09
CA PRO A 413 3.68 42.13 -0.97
C PRO A 413 4.50 42.08 0.33
N ILE A 414 5.80 42.37 0.24
CA ILE A 414 6.70 42.46 1.39
C ILE A 414 6.97 43.93 1.69
N ILE A 415 6.90 44.32 2.97
CA ILE A 415 7.30 45.67 3.41
C ILE A 415 8.76 45.91 2.97
N GLY A 416 9.01 47.08 2.36
CA GLY A 416 10.34 47.44 1.87
C GLY A 416 11.41 47.43 2.95
N GLU A 417 12.65 47.09 2.58
CA GLU A 417 13.77 46.88 3.50
C GLU A 417 14.04 48.09 4.39
N GLU A 418 14.03 49.30 3.84
CA GLU A 418 14.22 50.56 4.58
C GLU A 418 13.17 50.75 5.68
N LEU A 419 11.91 50.47 5.36
CA LEU A 419 10.83 50.61 6.31
C LEU A 419 10.87 49.51 7.38
N ARG A 420 11.32 48.30 7.03
CA ARG A 420 11.57 47.24 8.01
C ARG A 420 12.67 47.63 8.99
N TRP A 421 13.78 48.18 8.52
CA TRP A 421 14.84 48.70 9.39
C TRP A 421 14.32 49.80 10.33
N MET A 422 13.51 50.73 9.81
CA MET A 422 12.89 51.78 10.62
C MET A 422 11.96 51.21 11.69
N LEU A 423 11.05 50.29 11.32
CA LEU A 423 10.14 49.64 12.27
C LEU A 423 10.90 48.84 13.32
N GLY A 424 11.96 48.12 12.92
CA GLY A 424 12.81 47.35 13.83
C GLY A 424 13.55 48.25 14.82
N LEU A 425 14.12 49.37 14.36
CA LEU A 425 14.79 50.35 15.21
C LEU A 425 13.82 51.00 16.22
N ILE A 426 12.64 51.44 15.74
CA ILE A 426 11.61 52.02 16.60
C ILE A 426 11.15 50.97 17.64
N GLY A 427 10.90 49.74 17.19
CA GLY A 427 10.54 48.63 18.07
C GLY A 427 11.58 48.36 19.15
N ALA A 428 12.87 48.36 18.78
CA ALA A 428 13.98 48.16 19.71
C ALA A 428 14.08 49.30 20.75
N VAL A 429 13.92 50.56 20.32
CA VAL A 429 13.91 51.72 21.25
C VAL A 429 12.74 51.63 22.23
N ILE A 430 11.54 51.29 21.73
CA ILE A 430 10.34 51.11 22.56
C ILE A 430 10.56 49.98 23.58
N LEU A 431 11.16 48.86 23.17
CA LEU A 431 11.52 47.75 24.07
C LEU A 431 12.56 48.17 25.13
N ALA A 432 13.56 48.98 24.77
CA ALA A 432 14.52 49.51 25.72
C ALA A 432 13.87 50.41 26.79
N VAL A 433 12.93 51.29 26.38
CA VAL A 433 12.15 52.11 27.31
C VAL A 433 11.25 51.22 28.18
N ALA A 434 10.59 50.22 27.61
CA ALA A 434 9.79 49.25 28.35
C ALA A 434 10.63 48.53 29.41
N LEU A 435 11.89 48.21 29.10
CA LEU A 435 12.79 47.52 30.01
C LEU A 435 13.14 48.43 31.20
N MET A 436 13.46 49.70 30.94
CA MET A 436 13.73 50.68 31.99
C MET A 436 12.53 50.87 32.93
N LEU A 437 11.31 50.90 32.38
CA LEU A 437 10.08 51.01 33.17
C LEU A 437 9.82 49.77 34.04
N VAL A 438 10.12 48.59 33.50
CA VAL A 438 9.93 47.31 34.18
C VAL A 438 10.98 47.07 35.28
N PHE A 439 12.23 47.48 35.06
CA PHE A 439 13.37 47.32 35.97
C PHE A 439 13.70 48.55 36.82
N HIS A 440 12.79 49.51 36.92
CA HIS A 440 13.10 50.80 37.54
C HIS A 440 13.70 50.68 38.94
N THR A 441 13.20 49.76 39.78
CA THR A 441 13.70 49.60 41.16
C THR A 441 15.09 48.97 41.21
N ALA A 442 15.36 47.91 40.44
CA ALA A 442 16.70 47.34 40.35
C ALA A 442 17.72 48.33 39.76
N LEU A 443 17.33 49.09 38.73
CA LEU A 443 18.18 50.10 38.10
C LEU A 443 18.48 51.25 39.05
N ASP A 444 17.49 51.74 39.79
CA ASP A 444 17.68 52.79 40.79
C ASP A 444 18.65 52.34 41.88
N ARG A 445 18.50 51.12 42.40
CA ARG A 445 19.44 50.57 43.38
C ARG A 445 20.85 50.44 42.79
N LEU A 446 20.97 49.95 41.55
CA LEU A 446 22.27 49.81 40.90
C LEU A 446 22.98 51.15 40.69
N MET A 447 22.24 52.21 40.36
CA MET A 447 22.82 53.52 40.03
C MET A 447 23.01 54.43 41.23
N ASN A 448 22.13 54.33 42.24
CA ASN A 448 22.05 55.32 43.32
C ASN A 448 22.42 54.76 44.71
N ASP A 449 22.38 53.44 44.92
CA ASP A 449 22.82 52.90 46.21
C ASP A 449 24.36 52.75 46.21
N PRO A 450 25.06 53.30 47.21
CA PRO A 450 26.50 53.06 47.35
C PRO A 450 26.74 51.57 47.59
N LEU A 451 27.71 50.99 46.88
CA LEU A 451 28.07 49.60 47.06
C LEU A 451 28.39 49.35 48.54
N PRO A 452 27.79 48.33 49.19
CA PRO A 452 27.85 48.15 50.65
C PRO A 452 29.26 47.89 51.22
N TYR A 453 30.27 47.80 50.35
CA TYR A 453 31.68 47.54 50.66
C TYR A 453 32.62 48.72 50.30
N LEU A 454 32.08 49.89 49.91
CA LEU A 454 32.87 51.08 49.56
C LEU A 454 32.67 52.28 50.51
N THR A 455 32.00 52.09 51.65
CA THR A 455 32.02 53.07 52.74
C THR A 455 33.18 52.74 53.69
N PRO A 456 34.10 53.69 53.99
CA PRO A 456 35.28 53.46 54.83
C PRO A 456 34.95 53.09 56.28
#